data_AF-A0A533YF83-F1
#
_entry.id   AF-A0A533YF83-F1
#
_cell.length_a   1.000
_cell.length_b   1.000
_cell.length_c   1.000
_cell.angle_alpha   90.00
_cell.angle_beta   90.00
_cell.angle_gamma   90.00
#
_symmetry.space_group_name_H-M   'P 1'
#
loop_
_entity.id
_entity.type
_entity.pdbx_description
1 polymer ?
#
loop_
_entity_poly.entity_id
_entity_poly.type
_entity_poly.pdbx_seq_one_letter_code
_entity_poly.pdbx_strand_id
1 'polypeptide(L)'
;SAPKHVQQFQEEGYLRWDSLGEFLALAASLEHLSKVSNNAAAKILADTLDQANAKFLESNKSPARKVGEIDNRGSHFYLALYWAQALAEQTQDKNLQARFAKVAKELEQNEAKIAAELLGAQGKPVNMGGYYHPDQEKTTKAMRPSPTLNAIVDAIAQ
;
A
#
# COMPACT_ATOMS: atom_id res chain seq x y z
N SER A 1 16.55 -6.74 1.14
CA SER A 1 16.32 -5.53 0.32
C SER A 1 16.40 -5.75 -1.19
N ALA A 2 17.00 -6.84 -1.71
CA ALA A 2 17.19 -7.07 -3.16
C ALA A 2 17.97 -5.93 -3.86
N PRO A 3 19.31 -5.91 -3.83
CA PRO A 3 20.12 -4.80 -4.32
C PRO A 3 19.92 -4.49 -5.81
N LYS A 4 19.64 -5.51 -6.63
CA LYS A 4 19.28 -5.32 -8.04
C LYS A 4 17.93 -4.62 -8.25
N HIS A 5 17.04 -4.62 -7.25
CA HIS A 5 15.80 -3.85 -7.29
C HIS A 5 16.10 -2.38 -7.01
N VAL A 6 17.02 -2.11 -6.08
CA VAL A 6 17.50 -0.75 -5.79
C VAL A 6 18.20 -0.14 -7.01
N GLN A 7 19.03 -0.91 -7.71
CA GLN A 7 19.67 -0.47 -8.97
C GLN A 7 18.63 -0.06 -10.02
N GLN A 8 17.62 -0.91 -10.27
CA GLN A 8 16.54 -0.55 -11.19
C GLN A 8 15.77 0.69 -10.73
N PHE A 9 15.51 0.82 -9.43
CA PHE A 9 14.84 1.99 -8.90
C PHE A 9 15.67 3.27 -9.09
N GLN A 10 16.98 3.20 -8.93
CA GLN A 10 17.89 4.34 -9.15
C GLN A 10 17.96 4.74 -10.63
N GLU A 11 17.98 3.76 -11.54
CA GLU A 11 18.15 3.99 -12.98
C GLU A 11 16.82 4.37 -13.67
N GLU A 12 15.74 3.69 -13.30
CA GLU A 12 14.46 3.70 -14.02
C GLU A 12 13.28 4.12 -13.15
N GLY A 13 13.47 4.37 -11.84
CA GLY A 13 12.37 4.74 -10.95
C GLY A 13 11.32 3.64 -10.81
N TYR A 14 11.69 2.36 -10.99
CA TYR A 14 10.81 1.21 -10.93
C TYR A 14 11.25 0.23 -9.83
N LEU A 15 10.33 -0.10 -8.90
CA LEU A 15 10.63 -1.02 -7.80
C LEU A 15 9.85 -2.33 -7.94
N ARG A 16 10.52 -3.39 -8.38
CA ARG A 16 9.94 -4.74 -8.56
C ARG A 16 9.95 -5.62 -7.30
N TRP A 17 10.06 -5.03 -6.11
CA TRP A 17 10.02 -5.76 -4.85
C TRP A 17 8.57 -6.17 -4.54
N ASP A 18 8.34 -7.44 -4.25
CA ASP A 18 7.02 -7.94 -3.85
C ASP A 18 6.87 -7.87 -2.33
N SER A 19 5.90 -7.08 -1.87
CA SER A 19 5.59 -6.89 -0.44
C SER A 19 4.55 -7.87 0.10
N LEU A 20 4.12 -8.88 -0.66
CA LEU A 20 3.14 -9.87 -0.19
C LEU A 20 3.52 -10.49 1.17
N GLY A 21 4.80 -10.82 1.36
CA GLY A 21 5.29 -11.34 2.65
C GLY A 21 5.11 -10.37 3.81
N GLU A 22 5.20 -9.05 3.57
CA GLU A 22 4.96 -8.02 4.56
C GLU A 22 3.47 -7.95 4.93
N PHE A 23 2.59 -8.08 3.94
CA PHE A 23 1.14 -8.03 4.14
C PHE A 23 0.63 -9.23 4.95
N LEU A 24 1.13 -10.43 4.63
CA LEU A 24 0.82 -11.67 5.36
C LEU A 24 1.37 -11.62 6.80
N ALA A 25 2.59 -11.11 6.97
CA ALA A 25 3.17 -10.95 8.30
C ALA A 25 2.40 -9.93 9.15
N LEU A 26 1.90 -8.85 8.55
CA LEU A 26 1.08 -7.84 9.24
C LEU A 26 -0.25 -8.42 9.71
N ALA A 27 -0.94 -9.21 8.87
CA ALA A 27 -2.19 -9.87 9.27
C ALA A 27 -1.98 -10.80 10.47
N ALA A 28 -0.95 -11.65 10.42
CA ALA A 28 -0.59 -12.53 11.54
C ALA A 28 -0.20 -11.74 12.80
N SER A 29 0.49 -10.61 12.64
CA SER A 29 0.87 -9.73 13.76
C SER A 29 -0.36 -9.10 14.44
N LEU A 30 -1.32 -8.60 13.66
CA LEU A 30 -2.58 -8.04 14.16
C LEU A 30 -3.45 -9.12 14.82
N GLU A 31 -3.51 -10.32 14.24
CA GLU A 31 -4.23 -11.45 14.83
C GLU A 31 -3.61 -11.84 16.19
N HIS A 32 -2.28 -11.93 16.26
CA HIS A 32 -1.56 -12.17 17.52
C HIS A 32 -1.90 -11.10 18.56
N LEU A 33 -1.80 -9.80 18.18
CA LEU A 33 -2.14 -8.68 19.06
C LEU A 33 -3.56 -8.80 19.60
N SER A 34 -4.52 -9.17 18.75
CA SER A 34 -5.92 -9.35 19.16
C SER A 34 -6.07 -10.40 20.27
N LYS A 35 -5.33 -11.51 20.19
CA LYS A 35 -5.37 -12.62 21.15
C LYS A 35 -4.69 -12.25 22.46
N VAL A 36 -3.48 -11.68 22.41
CA VAL A 36 -2.68 -11.44 23.62
C VAL A 36 -3.13 -10.22 24.42
N SER A 37 -3.78 -9.25 23.76
CA SER A 37 -4.28 -8.02 24.41
C SER A 37 -5.80 -7.92 24.47
N ASN A 38 -6.52 -8.96 24.02
CA ASN A 38 -7.97 -8.97 23.88
C ASN A 38 -8.49 -7.74 23.09
N ASN A 39 -7.80 -7.38 22.01
CA ASN A 39 -8.07 -6.19 21.23
C ASN A 39 -9.00 -6.52 20.04
N ALA A 40 -10.28 -6.23 20.21
CA ALA A 40 -11.30 -6.47 19.19
C ALA A 40 -11.05 -5.70 17.88
N ALA A 41 -10.54 -4.47 17.95
CA ALA A 41 -10.22 -3.69 16.76
C ALA A 41 -9.06 -4.31 15.97
N ALA A 42 -8.03 -4.82 16.66
CA ALA A 42 -6.94 -5.55 16.02
C ALA A 42 -7.42 -6.82 15.32
N LYS A 43 -8.42 -7.51 15.89
CA LYS A 43 -9.06 -8.66 15.22
C LYS A 43 -9.74 -8.25 13.92
N ILE A 44 -10.53 -7.18 13.93
CA ILE A 44 -11.21 -6.69 12.72
C ILE A 44 -10.19 -6.28 11.65
N LEU A 45 -9.13 -5.59 12.04
CA LEU A 45 -8.04 -5.22 11.14
C LEU A 45 -7.35 -6.44 10.52
N ALA A 46 -7.09 -7.49 11.31
CA ALA A 46 -6.52 -8.75 10.82
C ALA A 46 -7.47 -9.45 9.83
N ASP A 47 -8.73 -9.68 10.23
CA ASP A 47 -9.72 -10.41 9.43
C ASP A 47 -9.99 -9.71 8.08
N THR A 48 -9.99 -8.37 8.07
CA THR A 48 -10.18 -7.58 6.84
C THR A 48 -8.92 -7.48 5.99
N LEU A 49 -7.72 -7.52 6.60
CA LEU A 49 -6.46 -7.60 5.86
C LEU A 49 -6.31 -8.96 5.17
N ASP A 50 -6.75 -10.05 5.80
CA ASP A 50 -6.77 -11.37 5.15
C ASP A 50 -7.70 -11.39 3.93
N GLN A 51 -8.88 -10.77 4.02
CA GLN A 51 -9.77 -10.59 2.87
C GLN A 51 -9.11 -9.75 1.76
N ALA A 52 -8.41 -8.67 2.13
CA ALA A 52 -7.69 -7.82 1.19
C ALA A 52 -6.54 -8.58 0.50
N ASN A 53 -5.80 -9.42 1.24
CA ASN A 53 -4.74 -10.27 0.71
C ASN A 53 -5.30 -11.29 -0.29
N ALA A 54 -6.43 -11.92 0.01
CA ALA A 54 -7.10 -12.84 -0.92
C ALA A 54 -7.49 -12.12 -2.22
N LYS A 55 -8.17 -10.97 -2.11
CA LYS A 55 -8.57 -10.16 -3.27
C LYS A 55 -7.36 -9.64 -4.07
N PHE A 56 -6.27 -9.28 -3.38
CA PHE A 56 -5.02 -8.85 -4.00
C PHE A 56 -4.40 -9.94 -4.88
N LEU A 57 -4.37 -11.18 -4.38
CA LEU A 57 -3.88 -12.35 -5.13
C LEU A 57 -4.79 -12.67 -6.32
N GLU A 58 -6.11 -12.65 -6.13
CA GLU A 58 -7.10 -12.90 -7.20
C GLU A 58 -7.04 -11.84 -8.32
N SER A 59 -6.81 -10.58 -7.96
CA SER A 59 -6.79 -9.45 -8.89
C SER A 59 -5.46 -9.29 -9.64
N ASN A 60 -4.46 -10.13 -9.34
CA ASN A 60 -3.11 -10.11 -9.92
C ASN A 60 -2.47 -8.71 -9.88
N LYS A 61 -2.58 -8.02 -8.73
CA LYS A 61 -2.03 -6.66 -8.52
C LYS A 61 -0.65 -6.66 -7.87
N SER A 62 0.07 -7.78 -7.94
CA SER A 62 1.49 -7.85 -7.59
C SER A 62 2.34 -7.00 -8.54
N PRO A 63 3.52 -6.53 -8.10
CA PRO A 63 4.44 -5.80 -8.96
C PRO A 63 4.80 -6.62 -10.19
N ALA A 64 4.61 -6.03 -11.36
CA ALA A 64 5.08 -6.59 -12.61
C ALA A 64 6.61 -6.44 -12.70
N ARG A 65 7.19 -6.81 -13.84
CA ARG A 65 8.66 -6.81 -14.01
C ARG A 65 9.16 -5.82 -15.05
N LYS A 66 8.31 -4.92 -15.54
CA LYS A 66 8.63 -3.99 -16.64
C LYS A 66 8.17 -2.56 -16.33
N VAL A 67 9.03 -1.61 -16.66
CA VAL A 67 8.71 -0.17 -16.60
C VAL A 67 7.47 0.13 -17.45
N GLY A 68 6.59 0.97 -16.90
CA GLY A 68 5.28 1.28 -17.49
C GLY A 68 4.16 0.37 -17.00
N GLU A 69 4.48 -0.67 -16.22
CA GLU A 69 3.51 -1.52 -15.54
C GLU A 69 3.47 -1.22 -14.03
N ILE A 70 2.56 -1.87 -13.31
CA ILE A 70 2.44 -1.72 -11.86
C ILE A 70 3.72 -2.16 -11.16
N ASP A 71 4.25 -1.31 -10.28
CA ASP A 71 5.40 -1.62 -9.42
C ASP A 71 4.97 -1.76 -7.94
N ASN A 72 5.93 -1.89 -7.03
CA ASN A 72 5.68 -2.01 -5.58
C ASN A 72 4.74 -0.92 -5.02
N ARG A 73 4.89 0.33 -5.45
CA ARG A 73 4.05 1.42 -4.93
C ARG A 73 2.60 1.26 -5.38
N GLY A 74 2.41 0.81 -6.62
CA GLY A 74 1.09 0.46 -7.14
C GLY A 74 0.47 -0.72 -6.40
N SER A 75 1.23 -1.76 -6.07
CA SER A 75 0.71 -2.91 -5.33
C SER A 75 0.26 -2.52 -3.92
N HIS A 76 0.99 -1.63 -3.25
CA HIS A 76 0.60 -1.06 -1.95
C HIS A 76 -0.71 -0.27 -2.04
N PHE A 77 -0.92 0.51 -3.10
CA PHE A 77 -2.19 1.20 -3.34
C PHE A 77 -3.36 0.22 -3.45
N TYR A 78 -3.24 -0.84 -4.26
CA TYR A 78 -4.33 -1.82 -4.41
C TYR A 78 -4.62 -2.58 -3.12
N LEU A 79 -3.60 -2.94 -2.34
CA LEU A 79 -3.83 -3.52 -1.02
C LEU A 79 -4.61 -2.55 -0.12
N ALA A 80 -4.21 -1.28 -0.07
CA ALA A 80 -4.90 -0.26 0.72
C ALA A 80 -6.36 -0.08 0.28
N LEU A 81 -6.63 -0.08 -1.03
CA LEU A 81 -7.97 -0.05 -1.59
C LEU A 81 -8.81 -1.24 -1.12
N TYR A 82 -8.31 -2.47 -1.30
CA TYR A 82 -9.05 -3.68 -0.92
C TYR A 82 -9.26 -3.79 0.59
N TRP A 83 -8.29 -3.34 1.38
CA TRP A 83 -8.42 -3.33 2.83
C TRP A 83 -9.44 -2.29 3.31
N ALA A 84 -9.43 -1.08 2.73
CA ALA A 84 -10.43 -0.07 3.02
C ALA A 84 -11.84 -0.54 2.64
N GLN A 85 -12.01 -1.25 1.51
CA GLN A 85 -13.28 -1.86 1.11
C GLN A 85 -13.76 -2.89 2.14
N ALA A 86 -12.90 -3.84 2.53
CA ALA A 86 -13.26 -4.85 3.54
C ALA A 86 -13.62 -4.23 4.90
N LEU A 87 -12.91 -3.16 5.31
CA LEU A 87 -13.21 -2.39 6.52
C LEU A 87 -14.52 -1.60 6.43
N ALA A 88 -14.92 -1.16 5.24
CA ALA A 88 -16.20 -0.51 4.98
C ALA A 88 -17.38 -1.49 4.92
N GLU A 89 -17.12 -2.76 4.58
CA GLU A 89 -18.15 -3.80 4.46
C GLU A 89 -18.42 -4.54 5.77
N GLN A 90 -17.42 -4.68 6.64
CA GLN A 90 -17.59 -5.36 7.94
C GLN A 90 -18.66 -4.69 8.81
N THR A 91 -19.36 -5.49 9.61
CA THR A 91 -20.46 -5.03 10.47
C THR A 91 -20.19 -5.14 11.96
N GLN A 92 -18.98 -5.52 12.34
CA GLN A 92 -18.56 -5.76 13.73
C GLN A 92 -18.29 -4.45 14.49
N ASP A 93 -17.74 -3.44 13.82
CA ASP A 93 -17.50 -2.10 14.36
C ASP A 93 -18.04 -1.02 13.41
N LYS A 94 -19.11 -0.34 13.84
CA LYS A 94 -19.79 0.69 13.04
C LYS A 94 -18.99 1.98 12.90
N ASN A 95 -18.13 2.32 13.87
CA ASN A 95 -17.30 3.51 13.78
C ASN A 95 -16.17 3.29 12.76
N LEU A 96 -15.53 2.13 12.83
CA LEU A 96 -14.51 1.72 11.85
C LEU A 96 -15.13 1.60 10.46
N GLN A 97 -16.33 1.02 10.38
CA GLN A 97 -17.09 0.93 9.13
C GLN A 97 -17.32 2.31 8.50
N ALA A 98 -17.89 3.25 9.26
CA ALA A 98 -18.21 4.59 8.76
C ALA A 98 -16.95 5.36 8.32
N ARG A 99 -15.86 5.26 9.10
CA ARG A 99 -14.58 5.90 8.77
C ARG A 99 -14.02 5.37 7.46
N PHE A 100 -13.95 4.04 7.30
CA PHE A 100 -13.36 3.43 6.11
C PHE A 100 -14.30 3.41 4.91
N ALA A 101 -15.62 3.57 5.07
CA ALA A 101 -16.53 3.76 3.94
C ALA A 101 -16.21 5.02 3.14
N LYS A 102 -15.84 6.12 3.81
CA LYS A 102 -15.38 7.34 3.13
C LYS A 102 -14.05 7.11 2.41
N VAL A 103 -13.08 6.48 3.10
CA VAL A 103 -11.75 6.19 2.54
C VAL A 103 -11.83 5.27 1.33
N ALA A 104 -12.58 4.17 1.42
CA ALA A 104 -12.78 3.23 0.32
C ALA A 104 -13.35 3.94 -0.91
N LYS A 105 -14.40 4.76 -0.71
CA LYS A 105 -15.01 5.55 -1.78
C LYS A 105 -14.03 6.53 -2.41
N GLU A 106 -13.22 7.23 -1.62
CA GLU A 106 -12.22 8.17 -2.14
C GLU A 106 -11.12 7.45 -2.94
N LEU A 107 -10.64 6.29 -2.48
CA LEU A 107 -9.66 5.48 -3.19
C LEU A 107 -10.24 4.93 -4.51
N GLU A 108 -11.46 4.41 -4.50
CA GLU A 108 -12.16 3.90 -5.69
C GLU A 108 -12.36 5.00 -6.74
N GLN A 109 -12.89 6.16 -6.32
CA GLN A 109 -13.16 7.27 -7.23
C GLN A 109 -11.89 7.85 -7.85
N ASN A 110 -10.76 7.72 -7.16
CA ASN A 110 -9.47 8.21 -7.63
C ASN A 110 -8.54 7.10 -8.17
N GLU A 111 -9.03 5.87 -8.34
CA GLU A 111 -8.18 4.72 -8.70
C GLU A 111 -7.36 4.99 -9.96
N ALA A 112 -8.01 5.40 -11.05
CA ALA A 112 -7.35 5.68 -12.31
C ALA A 112 -6.34 6.85 -12.19
N LYS A 113 -6.66 7.86 -11.39
CA LYS A 113 -5.79 9.02 -11.17
C LYS A 113 -4.54 8.63 -10.37
N ILE A 114 -4.71 7.89 -9.27
CA ILE A 114 -3.61 7.40 -8.44
C ILE A 114 -2.71 6.47 -9.25
N ALA A 115 -3.30 5.54 -10.01
CA ALA A 115 -2.54 4.65 -10.88
C ALA A 115 -1.71 5.44 -11.91
N ALA A 116 -2.29 6.46 -12.54
CA ALA A 116 -1.58 7.33 -13.47
C ALA A 116 -0.44 8.12 -12.82
N GLU A 117 -0.64 8.66 -11.61
CA GLU A 117 0.40 9.36 -10.84
C GLU A 117 1.57 8.43 -10.48
N LEU A 118 1.28 7.19 -10.05
CA LEU A 118 2.29 6.18 -9.71
C LEU A 118 3.06 5.70 -10.94
N LEU A 119 2.36 5.43 -12.05
CA LEU A 119 2.98 5.05 -13.32
C LEU A 119 3.84 6.17 -13.91
N GLY A 120 3.34 7.42 -13.84
CA GLY A 120 4.05 8.61 -14.32
C GLY A 120 5.34 8.93 -13.56
N ALA A 121 5.55 8.34 -12.38
CA ALA A 121 6.78 8.46 -11.60
C ALA A 121 7.90 7.50 -12.06
N GLN A 122 7.62 6.60 -12.99
CA GLN A 122 8.57 5.62 -13.52
C GLN A 122 9.32 6.16 -14.76
N GLY A 123 10.31 5.40 -15.23
CA GLY A 123 11.06 5.66 -16.47
C GLY A 123 12.10 6.77 -16.37
N LYS A 124 12.42 7.24 -15.15
CA LYS A 124 13.40 8.30 -14.91
C LYS A 124 14.33 7.92 -13.75
N PRO A 125 15.61 8.32 -13.80
CA PRO A 125 16.52 8.11 -12.69
C PRO A 125 16.02 8.77 -11.40
N VAL A 126 16.25 8.11 -10.27
CA VAL A 126 15.85 8.57 -8.94
C VAL A 126 17.08 8.80 -8.08
N ASN A 127 17.25 10.05 -7.60
CA ASN A 127 18.29 10.38 -6.64
C ASN A 127 17.77 10.28 -5.21
N MET A 128 18.11 9.18 -4.52
CA MET A 128 17.78 8.96 -3.11
C MET A 128 18.75 9.66 -2.15
N GLY A 129 19.78 10.37 -2.62
CA GLY A 129 20.74 11.06 -1.76
C GLY A 129 21.71 10.14 -1.00
N GLY A 130 21.73 8.84 -1.31
CA GLY A 130 22.59 7.83 -0.71
C GLY A 130 22.13 6.42 -1.09
N TYR A 131 22.89 5.41 -0.68
CA TYR A 131 22.54 3.99 -0.90
C TYR A 131 22.30 3.26 0.44
N TYR A 132 23.33 3.15 1.28
CA TYR A 132 23.20 2.54 2.62
C TYR A 132 22.51 3.46 3.64
N HIS A 133 22.68 4.77 3.47
CA HIS A 133 22.06 5.80 4.27
C HIS A 133 21.48 6.86 3.33
N PRO A 134 20.33 6.59 2.70
CA PRO A 134 19.72 7.54 1.78
C PRO A 134 19.15 8.74 2.54
N ASP A 135 19.01 9.85 1.82
CA ASP A 135 18.32 11.02 2.33
C ASP A 135 16.83 10.70 2.51
N GLN A 136 16.32 10.94 3.72
CA GLN A 136 14.96 10.58 4.10
C GLN A 136 13.92 11.34 3.28
N GLU A 137 14.11 12.65 3.08
CA GLU A 137 13.15 13.49 2.36
C GLU A 137 13.07 13.09 0.88
N LYS A 138 14.22 12.88 0.22
CA LYS A 138 14.31 12.43 -1.17
C LYS A 138 13.69 11.05 -1.34
N THR A 139 13.99 10.12 -0.44
CA THR A 139 13.42 8.76 -0.49
C THR A 139 11.91 8.79 -0.28
N THR A 140 11.42 9.54 0.70
CA THR A 140 9.97 9.68 0.95
C THR A 140 9.27 10.26 -0.28
N LYS A 141 9.80 11.31 -0.90
CA LYS A 141 9.24 11.90 -2.13
C LYS A 141 9.21 10.90 -3.29
N ALA A 142 10.27 10.11 -3.47
CA ALA A 142 10.35 9.10 -4.53
C ALA A 142 9.41 7.91 -4.31
N MET A 143 9.19 7.52 -3.04
CA MET A 143 8.34 6.39 -2.66
C MET A 143 6.86 6.75 -2.55
N ARG A 144 6.54 8.03 -2.33
CA ARG A 144 5.16 8.54 -2.22
C ARG A 144 4.85 9.60 -3.29
N PRO A 145 4.96 9.29 -4.61
CA PRO A 145 4.86 10.29 -5.66
C PRO A 145 3.41 10.68 -6.01
N SER A 146 2.41 9.95 -5.51
CA SER A 146 0.99 10.27 -5.73
C SER A 146 0.48 11.26 -4.67
N PRO A 147 0.33 12.56 -4.98
CA PRO A 147 -0.28 13.52 -4.05
C PRO A 147 -1.72 13.16 -3.73
N THR A 148 -2.46 12.55 -4.67
CA THR A 148 -3.84 12.13 -4.43
C THR A 148 -3.91 11.03 -3.36
N LEU A 149 -3.09 9.99 -3.49
CA LEU A 149 -3.03 8.92 -2.49
C LEU A 149 -2.56 9.45 -1.13
N ASN A 150 -1.54 10.31 -1.11
CA ASN A 150 -1.03 10.88 0.13
C ASN A 150 -2.10 11.68 0.87
N ALA A 151 -2.87 12.52 0.18
CA ALA A 151 -3.92 13.31 0.79
C ALA A 151 -5.01 12.42 1.45
N ILE A 152 -5.39 11.31 0.79
CA ILE A 152 -6.38 10.37 1.36
C ILE A 152 -5.82 9.69 2.60
N VAL A 153 -4.58 9.19 2.56
CA VAL A 153 -3.95 8.51 3.71
C VAL A 153 -3.73 9.46 4.88
N ASP A 154 -3.25 10.67 4.62
CA ASP A 154 -2.97 11.65 5.68
C ASP A 154 -4.27 12.12 6.35
N ALA A 155 -5.39 12.15 5.63
CA ALA A 155 -6.71 12.46 6.18
C ALA A 155 -7.28 11.35 7.09
N ILE A 156 -6.73 10.13 7.04
CA ILE A 156 -7.14 9.07 7.98
C ILE A 156 -6.68 9.43 9.38
N ALA A 157 -5.47 9.96 9.57
CA ALA A 157 -4.88 10.18 10.91
C ALA A 157 -5.45 11.40 11.66
N GLN A 158 -6.31 12.20 11.01
CA GLN A 158 -6.97 13.38 11.57
C GLN A 158 -8.32 13.00 12.20
#